data_AF-A0A1A9WY00-F1
#
_entry.id   AF-A0A1A9WY00-F1
#
_cell.length_a   1.000
_cell.length_b   1.000
_cell.length_c   1.000
_cell.angle_alpha   90.00
_cell.angle_beta   90.00
_cell.angle_gamma   90.00
#
_symmetry.space_group_name_H-M   'P 1'
#
loop_
_entity.id
_entity.type
_entity.pdbx_description
1 polymer ?
#
loop_
_entity_poly.entity_id
_entity_poly.type
_entity_poly.pdbx_seq_one_letter_code
_entity_poly.pdbx_strand_id
1 'polypeptide(L)'
;MDLTRICAATLLFEGEQKDIDRQEAIIYDIAKRYKGFSAGDRNGERGYILTFVIAYIRDMALRCDIVAESFETSVPWDRCYALCCNVKGKIRNECQKRHINYFIISCRVTQTYDAGACVYFYFAFHCANSTCPVETFETIETIARNEILKSGGSISHHHGVGKVRSPWYKTTVTETGLELYKATKHQLDPKNIFAAGNLLPNESFGLETVRAKL
;
A
#
# COMPACT_ATOMS: atom_id res chain seq x y z
N MET A 1 15.61 25.77 5.43
CA MET A 1 14.89 24.56 4.97
C MET A 1 15.02 23.51 6.05
N ASP A 2 13.92 23.02 6.61
CA ASP A 2 13.93 21.97 7.62
C ASP A 2 14.03 20.60 6.94
N LEU A 3 15.21 19.97 7.03
CA LEU A 3 15.49 18.68 6.40
C LEU A 3 14.65 17.54 6.99
N THR A 4 14.07 17.71 8.18
CA THR A 4 13.21 16.69 8.81
C THR A 4 11.78 16.69 8.27
N ARG A 5 11.41 17.73 7.50
CA ARG A 5 10.05 17.94 6.97
C ARG A 5 10.00 18.08 5.46
N ILE A 6 11.15 18.09 4.78
CA ILE A 6 11.21 18.16 3.32
C ILE A 6 10.58 16.91 2.69
N CYS A 7 9.95 17.09 1.54
CA CYS A 7 9.45 16.01 0.69
C CYS A 7 10.00 16.23 -0.72
N ALA A 8 10.18 15.14 -1.47
CA ALA A 8 10.62 15.17 -2.87
C ALA A 8 9.54 14.59 -3.78
N ALA A 9 9.40 15.17 -4.96
CA ALA A 9 8.63 14.62 -6.08
C ALA A 9 9.60 14.29 -7.21
N THR A 10 9.61 13.04 -7.67
CA THR A 10 10.34 12.60 -8.86
C THR A 10 9.42 12.65 -10.05
N LEU A 11 9.89 13.24 -11.15
CA LEU A 11 9.11 13.45 -12.37
C LEU A 11 9.80 12.75 -13.55
N LEU A 12 8.98 12.19 -14.44
CA LEU A 12 9.39 11.61 -15.71
C LEU A 12 8.48 12.19 -16.78
N PHE A 13 9.08 12.72 -17.84
CA PHE A 13 8.39 13.21 -19.02
C PHE A 13 8.87 12.41 -20.22
N GLU A 14 7.94 11.97 -21.05
CA GLU A 14 8.22 11.23 -22.29
C GLU A 14 7.29 11.74 -23.40
N GLY A 15 7.77 11.73 -24.64
CA GLY A 15 7.04 12.26 -25.79
C GLY A 15 7.92 13.08 -26.73
N GLU A 16 7.29 13.95 -27.53
CA GLU A 16 8.02 14.89 -28.38
C GLU A 16 8.69 15.98 -27.54
N GLN A 17 9.92 16.37 -27.89
CA GLN A 17 10.70 17.35 -27.13
C GLN A 17 9.93 18.66 -26.86
N LYS A 18 9.20 19.17 -27.86
CA LYS A 18 8.39 20.38 -27.74
C LYS A 18 7.31 20.28 -26.65
N ASP A 19 6.76 19.08 -26.45
CA ASP A 19 5.73 18.84 -25.45
C ASP A 19 6.34 18.60 -24.08
N ILE A 20 7.48 17.92 -24.00
CA ILE A 20 8.27 17.77 -22.78
C ILE A 20 8.63 19.15 -22.22
N ASP A 21 9.26 20.01 -23.02
CA ASP A 21 9.70 21.35 -22.60
C ASP A 21 8.52 22.17 -22.06
N ARG A 22 7.38 22.10 -22.76
CA ARG A 22 6.15 22.81 -22.38
C ARG A 22 5.56 22.27 -21.08
N GLN A 23 5.45 20.95 -20.92
CA GLN A 23 4.84 20.32 -19.75
C GLN A 23 5.73 20.48 -18.51
N GLU A 24 7.04 20.30 -18.66
CA GLU A 24 8.02 20.51 -17.60
C GLU A 24 7.92 21.95 -17.06
N ALA A 25 7.91 22.95 -17.94
CA ALA A 25 7.75 24.34 -17.55
C ALA A 25 6.47 24.58 -16.74
N ILE A 26 5.33 24.04 -17.19
CA ILE A 26 4.04 24.17 -16.47
C ILE A 26 4.12 23.55 -15.07
N ILE A 27 4.66 22.34 -14.94
CA ILE A 27 4.76 21.64 -13.66
C ILE A 27 5.67 22.40 -12.68
N TYR A 28 6.84 22.88 -13.13
CA TYR A 28 7.73 23.66 -12.28
C TYR A 28 7.13 25.00 -11.87
N ASP A 29 6.35 25.64 -12.73
CA ASP A 29 5.70 26.90 -12.40
C ASP A 29 4.60 26.72 -11.35
N ILE A 30 3.86 25.59 -11.40
CA ILE A 30 2.95 25.19 -10.33
C ILE A 30 3.73 24.91 -9.04
N ALA A 31 4.81 24.13 -9.11
CA ALA A 31 5.62 23.77 -7.94
C ALA A 31 6.16 25.00 -7.19
N LYS A 32 6.63 26.03 -7.92
CA LYS A 32 7.09 27.30 -7.34
C LYS A 32 6.02 28.00 -6.48
N ARG A 33 4.75 27.95 -6.88
CA ARG A 33 3.62 28.53 -6.09
C ARG A 33 3.49 27.89 -4.71
N TYR A 34 3.94 26.63 -4.58
CA TYR A 34 3.98 25.87 -3.33
C TYR A 34 5.39 25.82 -2.71
N LYS A 35 6.28 26.75 -3.08
CA LYS A 35 7.68 26.86 -2.60
C LYS A 35 8.57 25.67 -3.00
N GLY A 36 8.16 24.91 -4.01
CA GLY A 36 8.98 23.87 -4.64
C GLY A 36 10.12 24.47 -5.46
N PHE A 37 11.23 23.76 -5.55
CA PHE A 37 12.39 24.13 -6.36
C PHE A 37 12.99 22.87 -7.02
N SER A 38 13.74 23.06 -8.11
CA SER A 38 14.37 21.92 -8.78
C SER A 38 15.51 21.34 -7.95
N ALA A 39 15.49 20.02 -7.78
CA ALA A 39 16.55 19.25 -7.14
C ALA A 39 17.47 18.56 -8.16
N GLY A 40 17.34 18.86 -9.45
CA GLY A 40 18.11 18.24 -10.53
C GLY A 40 17.57 16.88 -11.00
N ASP A 41 17.84 16.58 -12.27
CA ASP A 41 17.41 15.40 -13.02
C ASP A 41 17.94 14.07 -12.45
N ARG A 42 19.20 14.04 -12.03
CA ARG A 42 19.87 12.83 -11.47
C ARG A 42 19.12 12.24 -10.28
N ASN A 43 18.44 13.06 -9.48
CA ASN A 43 17.63 12.57 -8.36
C ASN A 43 16.35 11.88 -8.85
N GLY A 44 15.73 12.40 -9.91
CA GLY A 44 14.61 11.76 -10.58
C GLY A 44 15.00 10.41 -11.13
N GLU A 45 16.05 10.36 -11.96
CA GLU A 45 16.56 9.13 -12.58
C GLU A 45 16.87 8.04 -11.55
N ARG A 46 17.62 8.38 -10.48
CA ARG A 46 17.91 7.44 -9.37
C ARG A 46 16.64 6.94 -8.69
N GLY A 47 15.66 7.81 -8.49
CA GLY A 47 14.37 7.45 -7.90
C GLY A 47 13.61 6.41 -8.74
N TYR A 48 13.58 6.59 -10.06
CA TYR A 48 12.97 5.64 -10.99
C TYR A 48 13.73 4.31 -11.04
N ILE A 49 15.06 4.33 -11.11
CA ILE A 49 15.88 3.10 -11.10
C ILE A 49 15.69 2.31 -9.80
N LEU A 50 15.62 2.99 -8.65
CA LEU A 50 15.46 2.35 -7.34
C LEU A 50 14.17 1.53 -7.24
N THR A 51 13.14 1.84 -8.03
CA THR A 51 11.89 1.07 -8.03
C THR A 51 12.09 -0.39 -8.43
N PHE A 52 13.06 -0.69 -9.29
CA PHE A 52 13.38 -2.05 -9.71
C PHE A 52 14.26 -2.81 -8.71
N VAL A 53 14.93 -2.07 -7.81
CA VAL A 53 15.92 -2.63 -6.87
C VAL A 53 15.33 -2.81 -5.47
N ILE A 54 14.32 -2.03 -5.09
CA ILE A 54 13.79 -1.98 -3.72
C ILE A 54 13.31 -3.35 -3.20
N ALA A 55 12.84 -4.23 -4.09
CA ALA A 55 12.41 -5.59 -3.71
C ALA A 55 13.57 -6.44 -3.16
N TYR A 56 14.80 -6.27 -3.67
CA TYR A 56 15.98 -7.01 -3.21
C TYR A 56 16.47 -6.52 -1.84
N ILE A 57 16.15 -5.28 -1.47
CA ILE A 57 16.47 -4.75 -0.13
C ILE A 57 15.75 -5.55 0.95
N ARG A 58 14.55 -6.10 0.66
CA ARG A 58 13.81 -6.95 1.61
C ARG A 58 14.61 -8.20 1.99
N ASP A 59 15.16 -8.91 1.01
CA ASP A 59 15.92 -10.14 1.26
C ASP A 59 17.21 -9.87 2.04
N MET A 60 17.85 -8.72 1.77
CA MET A 60 18.99 -8.26 2.57
C MET A 60 18.56 -7.93 4.01
N ALA A 61 17.45 -7.21 4.19
CA ALA A 61 16.92 -6.81 5.49
C ALA A 61 16.54 -8.02 6.36
N LEU A 62 15.99 -9.08 5.75
CA LEU A 62 15.68 -10.34 6.44
C LEU A 62 16.93 -11.00 7.06
N ARG A 63 18.12 -10.83 6.47
CA ARG A 63 19.39 -11.32 7.05
C ARG A 63 19.86 -10.53 8.26
N CYS A 64 19.24 -9.39 8.52
CA CYS A 64 19.51 -8.50 9.64
C CYS A 64 18.33 -8.45 10.62
N ASP A 65 17.53 -9.52 10.68
CA ASP A 65 16.34 -9.61 11.53
C ASP A 65 15.33 -8.47 11.31
N ILE A 66 15.16 -8.01 10.06
CA ILE A 66 14.17 -6.99 9.72
C ILE A 66 13.10 -7.61 8.83
N VAL A 67 11.87 -7.66 9.32
CA VAL A 67 10.69 -7.95 8.51
C VAL A 67 10.16 -6.66 7.90
N ALA A 68 9.81 -6.70 6.62
CA ALA A 68 9.36 -5.54 5.88
C ALA A 68 8.33 -5.93 4.81
N GLU A 69 7.29 -5.12 4.66
CA GLU A 69 6.37 -5.22 3.55
C GLU A 69 5.87 -3.83 3.14
N SER A 70 5.39 -3.77 1.90
CA SER A 70 4.70 -2.61 1.38
C SER A 70 3.20 -2.83 1.25
N PHE A 71 2.43 -1.77 1.40
CA PHE A 71 0.99 -1.82 1.25
C PHE A 71 0.44 -0.49 0.75
N GLU A 72 -0.77 -0.50 0.21
CA GLU A 72 -1.25 0.61 -0.60
C GLU A 72 -2.76 0.83 -0.43
N THR A 73 -3.23 2.00 -0.85
CA THR A 73 -4.64 2.37 -0.91
C THR A 73 -4.85 3.49 -1.94
N SER A 74 -6.10 3.69 -2.38
CA SER A 74 -6.54 4.92 -3.05
C SER A 74 -7.43 5.73 -2.14
N VAL A 75 -7.37 7.06 -2.23
CA VAL A 75 -8.10 7.97 -1.32
C VAL A 75 -8.48 9.28 -2.01
N PRO A 76 -9.65 9.86 -1.71
CA PRO A 76 -10.00 11.21 -2.13
C PRO A 76 -9.00 12.28 -1.67
N TRP A 77 -8.84 13.35 -2.47
CA TRP A 77 -7.85 14.41 -2.22
C TRP A 77 -7.99 15.08 -0.85
N ASP A 78 -9.23 15.36 -0.42
CA ASP A 78 -9.55 16.01 0.86
C ASP A 78 -9.12 15.18 2.08
N ARG A 79 -8.91 13.86 1.90
CA ARG A 79 -8.53 12.93 2.97
C ARG A 79 -7.08 12.45 2.88
N CYS A 80 -6.40 12.66 1.76
CA CYS A 80 -5.08 12.08 1.50
C CYS A 80 -4.04 12.41 2.59
N TYR A 81 -3.91 13.68 2.99
CA TYR A 81 -2.96 14.07 4.03
C TYR A 81 -3.31 13.48 5.40
N ALA A 82 -4.58 13.54 5.79
CA ALA A 82 -5.06 13.00 7.06
C ALA A 82 -4.85 11.48 7.13
N LEU A 83 -5.16 10.75 6.06
CA LEU A 83 -4.92 9.30 5.96
C LEU A 83 -3.44 8.96 6.18
N CYS A 84 -2.53 9.64 5.48
CA CYS A 84 -1.09 9.44 5.66
C CYS A 84 -0.65 9.66 7.12
N CYS A 85 -1.14 10.71 7.78
CA CYS A 85 -0.81 11.00 9.17
C CYS A 85 -1.39 9.95 10.14
N ASN A 86 -2.66 9.59 9.97
CA ASN A 86 -3.38 8.66 10.84
C ASN A 86 -2.79 7.24 10.76
N VAL A 87 -2.55 6.72 9.55
CA VAL A 87 -1.99 5.38 9.36
C VAL A 87 -0.57 5.30 9.95
N LYS A 88 0.29 6.29 9.68
CA LYS A 88 1.63 6.34 10.28
C LYS A 88 1.58 6.45 11.80
N GLY A 89 0.67 7.27 12.34
CA GLY A 89 0.46 7.41 13.77
C GLY A 89 -0.03 6.11 14.42
N LYS A 90 -0.98 5.42 13.79
CA LYS A 90 -1.50 4.14 14.26
C LYS A 90 -0.40 3.09 14.33
N ILE A 91 0.39 2.92 13.28
CA ILE A 91 1.48 1.94 13.26
C ILE A 91 2.52 2.26 14.35
N ARG A 92 2.92 3.53 14.51
CA ARG A 92 3.82 3.95 15.60
C ARG A 92 3.28 3.54 16.97
N ASN A 93 2.01 3.81 17.24
CA ASN A 93 1.38 3.45 18.50
C ASN A 93 1.33 1.92 18.71
N GLU A 94 1.06 1.15 17.66
CA GLU A 94 1.05 -0.32 17.75
C GLU A 94 2.44 -0.92 17.95
N CYS A 95 3.48 -0.32 17.36
CA CYS A 95 4.88 -0.67 17.64
C CYS A 95 5.25 -0.37 19.10
N GLN A 96 4.88 0.82 19.62
CA GLN A 96 5.15 1.20 21.01
C GLN A 96 4.49 0.24 22.00
N LYS A 97 3.22 -0.12 21.79
CA LYS A 97 2.50 -1.09 22.64
C LYS A 97 3.15 -2.48 22.68
N ARG A 98 3.88 -2.84 21.63
CA ARG A 98 4.58 -4.13 21.48
C ARG A 98 6.06 -4.04 21.80
N HIS A 99 6.53 -2.90 22.32
CA HIS A 99 7.94 -2.64 22.63
C HIS A 99 8.88 -2.82 21.43
N ILE A 100 8.38 -2.53 20.22
CA ILE A 100 9.17 -2.51 18.99
C ILE A 100 9.88 -1.14 18.91
N ASN A 101 11.13 -1.11 19.32
CA ASN A 101 11.92 0.14 19.41
C ASN A 101 12.52 0.59 18.07
N TYR A 102 12.79 -0.35 17.16
CA TYR A 102 13.43 -0.07 15.88
C TYR A 102 12.48 -0.45 14.74
N PHE A 103 11.86 0.56 14.15
CA PHE A 103 10.94 0.39 13.03
C PHE A 103 10.96 1.61 12.09
N ILE A 104 10.53 1.40 10.85
CA ILE A 104 10.35 2.42 9.83
C ILE A 104 8.91 2.34 9.35
N ILE A 105 8.26 3.51 9.26
CA ILE A 105 6.99 3.67 8.53
C ILE A 105 7.07 4.93 7.67
N SER A 106 6.98 4.75 6.36
CA SER A 106 7.01 5.83 5.38
C SER A 106 5.87 5.69 4.37
N CYS A 107 5.60 6.75 3.62
CA CYS A 107 4.61 6.74 2.56
C CYS A 107 5.00 7.67 1.41
N ARG A 108 4.51 7.38 0.21
CA ARG A 108 4.59 8.26 -0.96
C ARG A 108 3.27 8.24 -1.73
N VAL A 109 2.96 9.35 -2.40
CA VAL A 109 1.90 9.40 -3.41
C VAL A 109 2.48 8.90 -4.72
N THR A 110 1.87 7.86 -5.29
CA THR A 110 2.42 7.17 -6.48
C THR A 110 1.63 7.43 -7.75
N GLN A 111 0.34 7.75 -7.63
CA GLN A 111 -0.53 8.08 -8.74
C GLN A 111 -1.48 9.20 -8.33
N THR A 112 -1.86 10.02 -9.31
CA THR A 112 -2.80 11.13 -9.15
C THR A 112 -3.93 10.97 -10.15
N TYR A 113 -5.15 11.25 -9.70
CA TYR A 113 -6.38 11.19 -10.49
C TYR A 113 -7.20 12.44 -10.22
N ASP A 114 -8.22 12.68 -11.04
CA ASP A 114 -9.17 13.78 -10.82
C ASP A 114 -9.82 13.68 -9.42
N ALA A 115 -10.22 12.48 -9.02
CA ALA A 115 -10.96 12.23 -7.78
C ALA A 115 -10.06 11.97 -6.56
N GLY A 116 -8.75 11.77 -6.72
CA GLY A 116 -7.90 11.40 -5.58
C GLY A 116 -6.51 10.91 -5.97
N ALA A 117 -5.90 10.13 -5.07
CA ALA A 117 -4.52 9.67 -5.20
C ALA A 117 -4.33 8.23 -4.75
N CYS A 118 -3.28 7.59 -5.26
CA CYS A 118 -2.76 6.34 -4.72
C CYS A 118 -1.66 6.64 -3.69
N VAL A 119 -1.82 6.14 -2.47
CA VAL A 119 -0.83 6.22 -1.40
C VAL A 119 -0.20 4.86 -1.18
N TYR A 120 1.14 4.82 -1.20
CA TYR A 120 1.93 3.62 -1.02
C TYR A 120 2.78 3.74 0.24
N PHE A 121 2.67 2.78 1.14
CA PHE A 121 3.36 2.72 2.43
C PHE A 121 4.42 1.62 2.43
N TYR A 122 5.47 1.85 3.21
CA TYR A 122 6.46 0.84 3.57
C TYR A 122 6.53 0.75 5.09
N PHE A 123 6.37 -0.46 5.62
CA PHE A 123 6.54 -0.73 7.04
C PHE A 123 7.60 -1.81 7.23
N ALA A 124 8.54 -1.56 8.13
CA ALA A 124 9.56 -2.52 8.51
C ALA A 124 9.87 -2.41 9.99
N PHE A 125 10.25 -3.51 10.64
CA PHE A 125 10.76 -3.47 12.01
C PHE A 125 11.78 -4.57 12.28
N HIS A 126 12.70 -4.27 13.22
CA HIS A 126 13.67 -5.24 13.71
C HIS A 126 13.01 -6.22 14.68
N CYS A 127 13.15 -7.51 14.42
CA CYS A 127 12.37 -8.57 15.03
C CYS A 127 13.18 -9.60 15.82
N ALA A 128 14.47 -9.38 16.08
CA ALA A 128 15.33 -10.34 16.80
C ALA A 128 14.78 -10.77 18.18
N ASN A 129 14.03 -9.89 18.85
CA ASN A 129 13.42 -10.16 20.16
C ASN A 129 11.94 -10.60 20.07
N SER A 130 11.42 -10.85 18.87
CA SER A 130 10.03 -11.28 18.66
C SER A 130 9.95 -12.80 18.61
N THR A 131 9.03 -13.39 19.37
CA THR A 131 8.76 -14.84 19.33
C THR A 131 7.94 -15.24 18.10
N CYS A 132 7.09 -14.33 17.59
CA CYS A 132 6.20 -14.54 16.45
C CYS A 132 6.23 -13.32 15.52
N PRO A 133 7.34 -13.07 14.78
CA PRO A 133 7.51 -11.85 13.98
C PRO A 133 6.50 -11.74 12.84
N VAL A 134 6.13 -12.86 12.21
CA VAL A 134 5.14 -12.92 11.13
C VAL A 134 3.76 -12.53 11.64
N GLU A 135 3.26 -13.19 12.69
CA GLU A 135 1.95 -12.89 13.29
C GLU A 135 1.87 -11.45 13.81
N THR A 136 2.98 -10.96 14.38
CA THR A 136 3.10 -9.56 14.81
C THR A 136 2.95 -8.61 13.63
N PHE A 137 3.65 -8.88 12.53
CA PHE A 137 3.55 -8.08 11.32
C PHE A 137 2.13 -8.09 10.74
N GLU A 138 1.53 -9.28 10.57
CA GLU A 138 0.17 -9.44 10.03
C GLU A 138 -0.87 -8.72 10.88
N THR A 139 -0.73 -8.76 12.21
CA THR A 139 -1.59 -8.02 13.13
C THR A 139 -1.48 -6.52 12.92
N ILE A 140 -0.26 -5.99 12.80
CA ILE A 140 -0.03 -4.56 12.58
C ILE A 140 -0.54 -4.12 11.19
N GLU A 141 -0.33 -4.92 10.13
CA GLU A 141 -0.87 -4.62 8.79
C GLU A 141 -2.40 -4.63 8.79
N THR A 142 -3.03 -5.60 9.47
CA THR A 142 -4.48 -5.66 9.65
C THR A 142 -5.01 -4.40 10.35
N ILE A 143 -4.33 -3.93 11.39
CA ILE A 143 -4.69 -2.68 12.08
C ILE A 143 -4.49 -1.46 11.18
N ALA A 144 -3.40 -1.43 10.39
CA ALA A 144 -3.15 -0.38 9.43
C ALA A 144 -4.25 -0.34 8.34
N ARG A 145 -4.69 -1.51 7.85
CA ARG A 145 -5.79 -1.65 6.90
C ARG A 145 -7.10 -1.11 7.45
N ASN A 146 -7.42 -1.42 8.70
CA ASN A 146 -8.58 -0.86 9.39
C ASN A 146 -8.50 0.67 9.49
N GLU A 147 -7.33 1.23 9.79
CA GLU A 147 -7.13 2.68 9.87
C GLU A 147 -7.21 3.36 8.49
N ILE A 148 -6.73 2.69 7.43
CA ILE A 148 -6.89 3.12 6.03
C ILE A 148 -8.39 3.28 5.71
N LEU A 149 -9.18 2.23 5.95
CA LEU A 149 -10.62 2.24 5.66
C LEU A 149 -11.34 3.30 6.50
N LYS A 150 -11.02 3.40 7.79
CA LYS A 150 -11.55 4.44 8.68
C LYS A 150 -11.21 5.86 8.21
N SER A 151 -10.04 6.05 7.62
CA SER A 151 -9.59 7.33 7.05
C SER A 151 -10.14 7.59 5.64
N GLY A 152 -11.00 6.73 5.11
CA GLY A 152 -11.63 6.89 3.81
C GLY A 152 -10.79 6.40 2.62
N GLY A 153 -9.75 5.61 2.87
CA GLY A 153 -9.03 4.90 1.81
C GLY A 153 -9.78 3.65 1.36
N SER A 154 -9.48 3.20 0.14
CA SER A 154 -9.96 1.92 -0.39
C SER A 154 -9.22 0.73 0.22
N ILE A 155 -9.82 -0.46 0.10
CA ILE A 155 -9.20 -1.72 0.52
C ILE A 155 -7.87 -2.00 -0.22
N SER A 156 -7.78 -1.60 -1.49
CA SER A 156 -6.61 -1.73 -2.37
C SER A 156 -6.84 -0.88 -3.63
N HIS A 157 -5.78 -0.23 -4.13
CA HIS A 157 -5.71 0.38 -5.45
C HIS A 157 -5.29 -0.64 -6.51
N HIS A 158 -4.25 -1.46 -6.27
CA HIS A 158 -3.72 -2.35 -7.32
C HIS A 158 -3.19 -3.71 -6.84
N HIS A 159 -2.88 -3.92 -5.56
CA HIS A 159 -2.48 -5.26 -5.09
C HIS A 159 -3.63 -6.28 -5.13
N GLY A 160 -4.87 -5.79 -5.18
CA GLY A 160 -6.06 -6.61 -5.13
C GLY A 160 -6.35 -7.15 -3.73
N VAL A 161 -7.31 -8.07 -3.67
CA VAL A 161 -7.84 -8.57 -2.39
C VAL A 161 -7.19 -9.89 -2.00
N GLY A 162 -7.15 -10.87 -2.92
CA GLY A 162 -6.62 -12.20 -2.65
C GLY A 162 -7.30 -12.86 -1.45
N LYS A 163 -6.53 -13.61 -0.65
CA LYS A 163 -6.96 -14.12 0.66
C LYS A 163 -6.76 -13.07 1.76
N VAL A 164 -5.64 -12.36 1.70
CA VAL A 164 -5.16 -11.48 2.77
C VAL A 164 -6.13 -10.33 3.08
N ARG A 165 -6.87 -9.81 2.09
CA ARG A 165 -7.87 -8.76 2.32
C ARG A 165 -9.32 -9.26 2.22
N SER A 166 -9.55 -10.56 2.07
CA SER A 166 -10.90 -11.12 2.03
C SER A 166 -11.80 -10.71 3.21
N PRO A 167 -11.29 -10.50 4.45
CA PRO A 167 -12.14 -10.08 5.57
C PRO A 167 -12.86 -8.75 5.36
N TRP A 168 -12.32 -7.84 4.53
CA TRP A 168 -12.93 -6.54 4.25
C TRP A 168 -13.67 -6.50 2.90
N TYR A 169 -13.67 -7.59 2.13
CA TYR A 169 -14.26 -7.58 0.79
C TYR A 169 -15.76 -7.31 0.84
N LYS A 170 -16.49 -8.04 1.69
CA LYS A 170 -17.95 -7.88 1.87
C LYS A 170 -18.36 -6.45 2.23
N THR A 171 -17.64 -5.80 3.13
CA THR A 171 -17.93 -4.41 3.52
C THR A 171 -17.59 -3.41 2.41
N THR A 172 -16.65 -3.77 1.52
CA THR A 172 -16.28 -2.94 0.37
C THR A 172 -17.30 -3.02 -0.78
N VAL A 173 -17.78 -4.22 -1.11
CA VAL A 173 -18.67 -4.44 -2.28
C VAL A 173 -20.15 -4.60 -1.94
N THR A 174 -20.50 -4.57 -0.65
CA THR A 174 -21.84 -4.87 -0.09
C THR A 174 -22.25 -6.34 -0.19
N GLU A 175 -23.32 -6.72 0.51
CA GLU A 175 -23.91 -8.07 0.40
C GLU A 175 -24.33 -8.41 -1.03
N THR A 176 -24.95 -7.46 -1.74
CA THR A 176 -25.41 -7.69 -3.11
C THR A 176 -24.25 -7.93 -4.06
N GLY A 177 -23.18 -7.14 -3.96
CA GLY A 177 -21.97 -7.35 -4.77
C GLY A 177 -21.30 -8.69 -4.48
N LEU A 178 -21.31 -9.10 -3.20
CA LEU A 178 -20.82 -10.41 -2.77
C LEU A 178 -21.62 -11.56 -3.41
N GLU A 179 -22.95 -11.53 -3.34
CA GLU A 179 -23.81 -12.58 -3.88
C GLU A 179 -23.75 -12.66 -5.41
N LEU A 180 -23.62 -11.51 -6.10
CA LEU A 180 -23.38 -11.47 -7.55
C LEU A 180 -22.07 -12.20 -7.93
N TYR A 181 -21.00 -11.98 -7.16
CA TYR A 181 -19.74 -12.69 -7.38
C TYR A 181 -19.89 -14.20 -7.15
N LYS A 182 -20.55 -14.62 -6.06
CA LYS A 182 -20.79 -16.04 -5.77
C LYS A 182 -21.59 -16.73 -6.87
N ALA A 183 -22.69 -16.11 -7.32
CA ALA A 183 -23.51 -16.63 -8.40
C ALA A 183 -22.71 -16.79 -9.70
N THR A 184 -21.89 -15.80 -10.03
CA THR A 184 -21.00 -15.85 -11.21
C THR A 184 -19.97 -16.98 -11.09
N LYS A 185 -19.30 -17.12 -9.93
CA LYS A 185 -18.33 -18.18 -9.68
C LYS A 185 -18.98 -19.57 -9.78
N HIS A 186 -20.16 -19.75 -9.20
CA HIS A 186 -20.89 -21.03 -9.27
C HIS A 186 -21.32 -21.38 -10.69
N GLN A 187 -21.78 -20.40 -11.47
CA GLN A 187 -22.18 -20.61 -12.86
C GLN A 187 -21.00 -20.95 -13.77
N LEU A 188 -19.87 -20.26 -13.62
CA LEU A 188 -18.70 -20.42 -14.48
C LEU A 188 -17.79 -21.59 -14.08
N ASP A 189 -17.74 -21.91 -12.78
CA ASP A 189 -16.89 -22.96 -12.23
C ASP A 189 -17.61 -23.75 -11.11
N PRO A 190 -18.67 -24.52 -11.46
CA PRO A 190 -19.51 -25.22 -10.49
C PRO A 190 -18.78 -26.32 -9.71
N LYS A 191 -17.68 -26.85 -10.27
CA LYS A 191 -16.83 -27.86 -9.62
C LYS A 191 -15.67 -27.24 -8.84
N ASN A 192 -15.58 -25.91 -8.81
CA ASN A 192 -14.50 -25.16 -8.18
C ASN A 192 -13.10 -25.65 -8.61
N ILE A 193 -12.86 -25.84 -9.91
CA ILE A 193 -11.54 -26.21 -10.44
C ILE A 193 -10.53 -25.09 -10.14
N PHE A 194 -10.96 -23.82 -10.24
CA PHE A 194 -10.17 -22.65 -9.87
C PHE A 194 -10.31 -22.33 -8.37
N ALA A 195 -9.83 -23.23 -7.50
CA ALA A 195 -10.01 -23.20 -6.04
C ALA A 195 -8.95 -22.41 -5.26
N ALA A 196 -8.43 -21.29 -5.79
CA ALA A 196 -7.41 -20.51 -5.09
C ALA A 196 -7.91 -19.90 -3.76
N GLY A 197 -9.23 -19.87 -3.52
CA GLY A 197 -9.85 -19.33 -2.31
C GLY A 197 -9.66 -17.81 -2.17
N ASN A 198 -9.52 -17.10 -3.28
CA ASN A 198 -9.36 -15.65 -3.27
C ASN A 198 -10.72 -14.93 -3.20
N LEU A 199 -10.71 -13.68 -2.73
CA LEU A 199 -11.85 -12.78 -2.52
C LEU A 199 -12.74 -13.16 -1.34
N LEU A 200 -13.14 -14.43 -1.24
CA LEU A 200 -14.03 -14.93 -0.19
C LEU A 200 -13.38 -16.07 0.61
N PRO A 201 -13.58 -16.11 1.93
CA PRO A 201 -13.16 -17.24 2.74
C PRO A 201 -13.96 -18.50 2.35
N ASN A 202 -13.33 -19.69 2.43
CA ASN A 202 -13.92 -20.98 2.01
C ASN A 202 -15.29 -21.27 2.66
N GLU A 203 -15.44 -20.85 3.92
CA GLU A 203 -16.67 -20.96 4.70
C GLU A 203 -17.86 -20.26 4.01
N SER A 204 -17.61 -19.22 3.21
CA SER A 204 -18.64 -18.49 2.45
C SER A 204 -19.25 -19.29 1.29
N PHE A 205 -18.68 -20.45 0.96
CA PHE A 205 -19.17 -21.36 -0.06
C PHE A 205 -19.69 -22.69 0.51
N GLY A 206 -19.75 -22.85 1.83
CA GLY A 206 -20.12 -24.12 2.47
C GLY A 206 -19.12 -25.25 2.22
N LEU A 207 -17.87 -24.92 1.88
CA LEU A 207 -16.78 -25.88 1.68
C LEU A 207 -15.97 -26.00 2.97
N GLU A 208 -15.73 -27.23 3.44
CA GLU A 208 -14.92 -27.49 4.63
C GLU A 208 -13.50 -26.93 4.46
N THR A 209 -13.02 -26.23 5.47
CA THR A 209 -11.65 -25.70 5.53
C THR A 209 -10.68 -26.87 5.69
N VAL A 210 -10.09 -27.35 4.60
CA VAL A 210 -8.96 -28.27 4.67
C VAL A 210 -7.77 -27.49 5.23
N ARG A 211 -7.56 -27.57 6.55
CA ARG A 211 -6.32 -27.06 7.16
C ARG A 211 -5.17 -27.90 6.60
N ALA A 212 -4.28 -27.25 5.85
CA ALA A 212 -2.99 -27.83 5.55
C ALA A 212 -2.31 -28.12 6.89
N LYS A 213 -2.07 -29.41 7.18
CA LYS A 213 -1.13 -29.80 8.23
C LYS A 213 0.24 -29.34 7.75
N LEU A 214 0.75 -28.26 8.36
CA LEU A 214 2.20 -28.00 8.39
C LEU A 214 2.82 -28.95 9.41
#